data_AF-A0A366HX56-F1
#
_entry.id   AF-A0A366HX56-F1
#
_cell.length_a   1.000
_cell.length_b   1.000
_cell.length_c   1.000
_cell.angle_alpha   90.00
_cell.angle_beta   90.00
_cell.angle_gamma   90.00
#
_symmetry.space_group_name_H-M   'P 1'
#
loop_
_entity.id
_entity.type
_entity.pdbx_description
1 polymer ?
#
loop_
_entity_poly.entity_id
_entity_poly.type
_entity_poly.pdbx_seq_one_letter_code
_entity_poly.pdbx_strand_id
1 'polypeptide(L)'
;MRCEISIVTRRLPEAVTAISGKKESKREHPMSENVENQTPQQPAEKSRKNKRKRIMTLLAFIFIVLGTVWFIYWFLVLRHHQSTDDDYIAGNQVQVMAQVSGSVTRVNVDNTDFVKQGDILVELDPTDAQQAFQRAETELASSVRQTRQLTINSKQYQANIELRQTELNKAQSDLTRREALGNANAIGREEVQHARDAVASAKASLEVAKQQYLAN
;
A
#
# COMPACT_ATOMS: atom_id res chain seq x y z
N MET A 1 -16.53 3.45 -25.82
CA MET A 1 -15.37 2.55 -25.93
C MET A 1 -15.66 1.29 -25.13
N ARG A 2 -16.01 0.19 -25.81
CA ARG A 2 -16.10 -1.15 -25.22
C ARG A 2 -14.94 -1.94 -25.81
N CYS A 3 -14.00 -2.35 -24.97
CA CYS A 3 -12.90 -3.20 -25.37
C CYS A 3 -12.99 -4.44 -24.47
N GLU A 4 -13.54 -5.52 -25.03
CA GLU A 4 -13.37 -6.86 -24.49
C GLU A 4 -11.98 -7.36 -24.87
N ILE A 5 -11.25 -7.95 -23.92
CA ILE A 5 -10.38 -9.10 -24.21
C ILE A 5 -10.54 -10.07 -23.03
N SER A 6 -11.31 -11.12 -23.29
CA SER A 6 -11.40 -12.34 -22.50
C SER A 6 -10.56 -13.39 -23.22
N ILE A 7 -9.46 -13.85 -22.62
CA ILE A 7 -8.72 -15.03 -23.09
C ILE A 7 -8.41 -15.90 -21.88
N VAL A 8 -9.27 -16.89 -21.68
CA VAL A 8 -9.06 -18.06 -20.83
C VAL A 8 -8.44 -19.14 -21.71
N THR A 9 -7.17 -19.48 -21.47
CA THR A 9 -6.51 -20.65 -22.09
C THR A 9 -6.18 -21.66 -21.00
N ARG A 10 -7.01 -22.71 -20.90
CA ARG A 10 -6.72 -23.91 -20.11
C ARG A 10 -6.60 -25.12 -21.05
N ARG A 11 -5.56 -25.90 -20.77
CA ARG A 11 -5.49 -27.37 -20.86
C ARG A 11 -5.14 -28.00 -22.22
N LEU A 12 -3.88 -28.41 -22.32
CA LEU A 12 -3.47 -29.65 -23.01
C LEU A 12 -3.63 -30.83 -22.02
N PRO A 13 -3.91 -32.05 -22.53
CA PRO A 13 -2.91 -33.09 -22.32
C PRO A 13 -2.67 -33.99 -23.54
N GLU A 14 -1.39 -34.33 -23.66
CA GLU A 14 -0.77 -35.61 -24.04
C GLU A 14 -1.10 -36.30 -25.37
N ALA A 15 -0.03 -36.42 -26.16
CA ALA A 15 0.14 -37.43 -27.17
C ALA A 15 1.02 -38.57 -26.61
N VAL A 16 0.75 -39.80 -27.07
CA VAL A 16 1.68 -40.67 -27.83
C VAL A 16 1.45 -42.16 -27.52
N THR A 17 1.05 -42.83 -28.60
CA THR A 17 0.93 -44.25 -28.89
C THR A 17 2.28 -44.95 -29.03
N ALA A 18 2.39 -46.25 -28.69
CA ALA A 18 3.09 -47.31 -29.43
C ALA A 18 3.46 -48.52 -28.53
N ILE A 19 3.65 -49.79 -28.94
CA ILE A 19 3.50 -50.64 -30.15
C ILE A 19 3.83 -52.09 -29.67
N SER A 20 3.29 -53.12 -30.37
CA SER A 20 3.76 -54.54 -30.45
C SER A 20 3.62 -55.44 -29.23
N GLY A 21 3.29 -56.73 -29.32
CA GLY A 21 3.18 -57.71 -30.41
C GLY A 21 3.09 -59.10 -29.74
N LYS A 22 2.16 -60.00 -30.11
CA LYS A 22 2.24 -61.03 -31.17
C LYS A 22 2.40 -62.46 -30.61
N LYS A 23 1.65 -63.39 -31.23
CA LYS A 23 1.68 -64.88 -31.25
C LYS A 23 0.89 -65.63 -30.16
N GLU A 24 -0.31 -66.14 -30.45
CA GLU A 24 -0.66 -67.38 -31.19
C GLU A 24 -0.02 -68.64 -30.59
N SER A 25 -0.78 -69.48 -29.90
CA SER A 25 -1.79 -70.44 -30.40
C SER A 25 -1.13 -71.66 -31.03
N LYS A 26 -1.07 -72.75 -30.26
CA LYS A 26 -0.47 -74.03 -30.59
C LYS A 26 -1.59 -75.02 -30.92
N ARG A 27 -1.68 -75.43 -32.19
CA ARG A 27 -2.48 -76.59 -32.65
C ARG A 27 -1.58 -77.78 -32.97
N GLU A 28 -2.25 -78.92 -33.00
CA GLU A 28 -1.82 -80.31 -32.88
C GLU A 28 -1.13 -80.91 -34.12
N HIS A 29 -0.41 -81.99 -33.83
CA HIS A 29 -0.09 -83.22 -34.60
C HIS A 29 0.31 -83.17 -36.09
N PRO A 30 1.31 -84.01 -36.44
CA PRO A 30 0.93 -85.24 -37.15
C PRO A 30 1.69 -86.53 -36.75
N MET A 31 1.20 -87.58 -37.39
CA MET A 31 1.36 -89.03 -37.30
C MET A 31 2.77 -89.61 -37.58
N SER A 32 2.98 -90.82 -37.05
CA SER A 32 3.52 -92.04 -37.69
C SER A 32 4.94 -92.55 -37.43
N GLU A 33 4.95 -93.87 -37.15
CA GLU A 33 5.93 -94.93 -37.47
C GLU A 33 7.25 -94.99 -36.70
N ASN A 34 7.40 -95.99 -35.80
CA ASN A 34 8.00 -97.34 -36.01
C ASN A 34 9.42 -97.34 -35.43
N VAL A 35 10.00 -98.35 -34.78
CA VAL A 35 9.64 -99.72 -34.36
C VAL A 35 10.74 -100.10 -33.33
N GLU A 36 10.32 -100.74 -32.23
CA GLU A 36 10.94 -101.92 -31.58
C GLU A 36 12.44 -101.93 -31.16
N ASN A 37 12.71 -102.08 -29.85
CA ASN A 37 13.26 -103.35 -29.31
C ASN A 37 13.39 -103.39 -27.77
N GLN A 38 12.80 -104.44 -27.20
CA GLN A 38 13.27 -105.33 -26.11
C GLN A 38 13.73 -104.79 -24.72
N THR A 39 12.90 -105.14 -23.72
CA THR A 39 13.04 -105.18 -22.24
C THR A 39 14.30 -105.95 -21.76
N PRO A 40 14.87 -105.79 -20.53
CA PRO A 40 14.16 -106.10 -19.26
C PRO A 40 14.55 -105.33 -17.97
N GLN A 41 13.57 -105.24 -17.08
CA GLN A 41 13.64 -105.41 -15.61
C GLN A 41 14.42 -104.42 -14.72
N GLN A 42 13.62 -103.62 -14.03
CA GLN A 42 13.86 -102.88 -12.78
C GLN A 42 14.07 -103.82 -11.58
N PRO A 43 14.68 -103.37 -10.46
CA PRO A 43 13.87 -102.65 -9.46
C PRO A 43 14.49 -101.34 -8.95
N ALA A 44 13.62 -100.33 -8.81
CA ALA A 44 13.92 -98.96 -8.42
C ALA A 44 14.01 -98.77 -6.89
N GLU A 45 15.00 -97.97 -6.47
CA GLU A 45 15.14 -97.41 -5.13
C GLU A 45 13.95 -96.49 -4.74
N LYS A 46 13.19 -96.91 -3.74
CA LYS A 46 12.34 -96.03 -2.93
C LYS A 46 13.18 -95.30 -1.87
N SER A 47 13.94 -94.26 -2.22
CA SER A 47 14.60 -93.41 -1.18
C SER A 47 14.87 -91.94 -1.55
N ARG A 48 14.50 -91.43 -2.75
CA ARG A 48 14.70 -90.00 -3.07
C ARG A 48 13.51 -89.09 -2.74
N LYS A 49 12.31 -89.66 -2.50
CA LYS A 49 11.07 -88.89 -2.28
C LYS A 49 11.04 -88.19 -0.91
N ASN A 50 11.66 -88.77 0.13
CA ASN A 50 11.61 -88.24 1.50
C ASN A 50 12.64 -87.13 1.75
N LYS A 51 13.84 -87.22 1.14
CA LYS A 51 14.86 -86.14 1.22
C LYS A 51 14.40 -84.89 0.47
N ARG A 52 13.80 -85.05 -0.72
CA ARG A 52 13.23 -83.93 -1.48
C ARG A 52 12.06 -83.26 -0.75
N LYS A 53 11.18 -84.03 -0.10
CA LYS A 53 10.11 -83.50 0.75
C LYS A 53 10.63 -82.75 1.99
N ARG A 54 11.69 -83.24 2.64
CA ARG A 54 12.34 -82.55 3.78
C ARG A 54 13.02 -81.24 3.37
N ILE A 55 13.71 -81.23 2.22
CA ILE A 55 14.32 -80.01 1.69
C ILE A 55 13.24 -79.00 1.28
N MET A 56 12.15 -79.44 0.64
CA MET A 56 11.04 -78.54 0.29
C MET A 56 10.32 -77.99 1.53
N THR A 57 10.18 -78.78 2.60
CA THR A 57 9.57 -78.30 3.85
C THR A 57 10.47 -77.33 4.61
N LEU A 58 11.78 -77.56 4.64
CA LEU A 58 12.74 -76.63 5.25
C LEU A 58 12.84 -75.31 4.45
N LEU A 59 12.83 -75.39 3.12
CA LEU A 59 12.79 -74.22 2.26
C LEU A 59 11.47 -73.44 2.44
N ALA A 60 10.34 -74.14 2.54
CA ALA A 60 9.05 -73.51 2.84
C ALA A 60 9.06 -72.82 4.20
N PHE A 61 9.65 -73.45 5.22
CA PHE A 61 9.77 -72.85 6.56
C PHE A 61 10.64 -71.58 6.54
N ILE A 62 11.79 -71.61 5.88
CA ILE A 62 12.65 -70.43 5.68
C ILE A 62 11.89 -69.32 4.97
N PHE A 63 11.13 -69.64 3.93
CA PHE A 63 10.33 -68.65 3.21
C PHE A 63 9.26 -68.01 4.09
N ILE A 64 8.62 -68.79 4.98
CA ILE A 64 7.66 -68.30 5.96
C ILE A 64 8.34 -67.38 6.98
N VAL A 65 9.54 -67.73 7.46
CA VAL A 65 10.28 -66.92 8.43
C VAL A 65 10.74 -65.59 7.80
N LEU A 66 11.30 -65.60 6.58
CA LEU A 66 11.66 -64.35 5.90
C LEU A 66 10.42 -63.50 5.60
N GLY A 67 9.31 -64.13 5.17
CA GLY A 67 8.05 -63.45 4.91
C GLY A 67 7.47 -62.78 6.16
N THR A 68 7.54 -63.44 7.32
CA THR A 68 7.06 -62.89 8.59
C THR A 68 7.93 -61.75 9.10
N VAL A 69 9.26 -61.87 9.03
CA VAL A 69 10.18 -60.78 9.42
C VAL A 69 9.97 -59.55 8.54
N TRP A 70 9.86 -59.74 7.22
CA TRP A 70 9.57 -58.66 6.28
C TRP A 70 8.21 -58.01 6.56
N PHE A 71 7.19 -58.82 6.82
CA PHE A 71 5.85 -58.36 7.15
C PHE A 71 5.83 -57.53 8.45
N ILE A 72 6.55 -57.97 9.50
CA ILE A 72 6.68 -57.24 10.76
C ILE A 72 7.41 -55.91 10.55
N TYR A 73 8.51 -55.90 9.79
CA TYR A 73 9.25 -54.67 9.47
C TYR A 73 8.38 -53.66 8.70
N TRP A 74 7.65 -54.14 7.70
CA TRP A 74 6.73 -53.31 6.93
C TRP A 74 5.59 -52.77 7.80
N PHE A 75 5.02 -53.61 8.66
CA PHE A 75 3.90 -53.27 9.54
C PHE A 75 4.29 -52.25 10.62
N LEU A 76 5.49 -52.36 11.20
CA LEU A 76 5.94 -51.49 12.28
C LEU A 76 6.55 -50.18 11.78
N VAL A 77 7.38 -50.21 10.72
CA VAL A 77 8.19 -49.05 10.31
C VAL A 77 7.59 -48.33 9.11
N LEU A 78 7.28 -49.05 8.03
CA LEU A 78 6.85 -48.43 6.77
C LEU A 78 5.42 -47.89 6.82
N ARG A 79 4.59 -48.33 7.75
CA ARG A 79 3.20 -47.88 7.88
C ARG A 79 3.07 -46.41 8.30
N HIS A 80 4.04 -45.86 9.04
CA HIS A 80 3.90 -44.55 9.69
C HIS A 80 4.70 -43.42 9.03
N HIS A 81 5.36 -43.67 7.90
CA HIS A 81 6.05 -42.63 7.14
C HIS A 81 5.13 -42.03 6.08
N GLN A 82 4.49 -40.92 6.42
CA GLN A 82 3.80 -40.04 5.48
C GLN A 82 4.71 -38.84 5.21
N SER A 83 5.39 -38.88 4.07
CA SER A 83 6.04 -37.72 3.48
C SER A 83 4.98 -37.01 2.64
N THR A 84 4.51 -35.87 3.14
CA THR A 84 3.67 -34.93 2.39
C THR A 84 4.58 -33.82 1.92
N ASP A 85 4.67 -33.62 0.61
CA ASP A 85 5.43 -32.52 0.00
C ASP A 85 4.60 -31.23 -0.12
N ASP A 86 3.30 -31.30 0.20
CA ASP A 86 2.33 -30.22 0.09
C ASP A 86 2.01 -29.58 1.45
N ASP A 87 3.01 -28.96 2.07
CA ASP A 87 2.81 -28.17 3.28
C ASP A 87 2.63 -26.68 2.92
N TYR A 88 1.38 -26.21 2.97
CA TYR A 88 1.06 -24.79 2.82
C TYR A 88 1.10 -24.09 4.18
N ILE A 89 2.01 -23.14 4.33
CA ILE A 89 2.03 -22.24 5.49
C ILE A 89 1.00 -21.13 5.31
N ALA A 90 0.08 -20.99 6.27
CA ALA A 90 -0.83 -19.86 6.31
C ALA A 90 -0.10 -18.61 6.81
N GLY A 91 -0.10 -17.55 6.01
CA GLY A 91 0.44 -16.23 6.36
C GLY A 91 -0.64 -15.16 6.34
N ASN A 92 -0.47 -14.10 7.14
CA ASN A 92 -1.30 -12.91 7.01
C ASN A 92 -0.83 -12.10 5.81
N GLN A 93 -1.67 -11.98 4.78
CA GLN A 93 -1.39 -11.17 3.60
C GLN A 93 -2.14 -9.85 3.69
N VAL A 94 -1.38 -8.75 3.82
CA VAL A 94 -1.92 -7.39 3.82
C VAL A 94 -1.51 -6.67 2.55
N GLN A 95 -2.44 -5.96 1.93
CA GLN A 95 -2.17 -5.17 0.73
C GLN A 95 -1.71 -3.76 1.13
N VAL A 96 -0.59 -3.30 0.60
CA VAL A 96 -0.04 -1.97 0.89
C VAL A 96 -0.43 -1.00 -0.23
N MET A 97 -1.14 0.08 0.12
CA MET A 97 -1.62 1.10 -0.80
C MET A 97 -0.94 2.45 -0.55
N ALA A 98 -0.72 3.21 -1.62
CA ALA A 98 -0.31 4.61 -1.50
C ALA A 98 -1.49 5.47 -1.02
N GLN A 99 -1.24 6.35 -0.05
CA GLN A 99 -2.26 7.29 0.44
C GLN A 99 -2.48 8.47 -0.54
N VAL A 100 -1.46 8.78 -1.35
CA VAL A 100 -1.50 9.85 -2.35
C VAL A 100 -1.29 9.26 -3.74
N SER A 101 -1.99 9.80 -4.74
CA SER A 101 -1.77 9.44 -6.14
C SER A 101 -0.48 10.09 -6.65
N GLY A 102 0.36 9.34 -7.35
CA GLY A 102 1.58 9.84 -7.95
C GLY A 102 2.17 8.85 -8.94
N SER A 103 3.10 9.32 -9.78
CA SER A 103 3.85 8.45 -10.68
C SER A 103 4.92 7.69 -9.88
N VAL A 104 5.08 6.40 -10.14
CA VAL A 104 6.13 5.58 -9.52
C VAL A 104 7.45 5.85 -10.20
N THR A 105 8.45 6.28 -9.44
CA THR A 105 9.82 6.51 -9.95
C THR A 105 10.71 5.28 -9.77
N ARG A 106 10.53 4.54 -8.67
CA ARG A 106 11.34 3.37 -8.34
C ARG A 106 10.58 2.36 -7.50
N VAL A 107 10.85 1.08 -7.74
CA VAL A 107 10.42 -0.04 -6.89
C VAL A 107 11.69 -0.68 -6.33
N ASN A 108 11.78 -0.79 -5.00
CA ASN A 108 13.00 -1.16 -4.29
C ASN A 108 13.04 -2.62 -3.84
N VAL A 109 11.99 -3.37 -4.11
CA VAL A 109 11.78 -4.73 -3.60
C VAL A 109 11.26 -5.62 -4.70
N ASP A 110 11.72 -6.86 -4.71
CA ASP A 110 11.23 -7.90 -5.60
C ASP A 110 10.32 -8.88 -4.83
N ASN A 111 9.70 -9.80 -5.56
CA ASN A 111 8.83 -10.80 -4.96
C ASN A 111 9.64 -11.68 -3.99
N THR A 112 9.05 -12.04 -2.85
CA THR A 112 9.63 -12.85 -1.78
C THR A 112 10.78 -12.22 -0.98
N ASP A 113 11.09 -10.94 -1.21
CA ASP A 113 12.08 -10.22 -0.41
C ASP A 113 11.61 -9.97 1.03
N PHE A 114 12.53 -10.10 1.98
CA PHE A 114 12.27 -9.84 3.39
C PHE A 114 12.44 -8.35 3.70
N VAL A 115 11.36 -7.69 4.11
CA VAL A 115 11.33 -6.25 4.42
C VAL A 115 11.04 -6.00 5.90
N LYS A 116 11.63 -4.95 6.45
CA LYS A 116 11.40 -4.49 7.82
C LYS A 116 10.43 -3.30 7.84
N GLN A 117 9.90 -3.01 9.03
CA GLN A 117 9.07 -1.84 9.22
C GLN A 117 9.87 -0.56 8.97
N GLY A 118 9.35 0.31 8.10
CA GLY A 118 9.98 1.57 7.72
C GLY A 118 10.77 1.52 6.42
N ASP A 119 10.93 0.34 5.82
CA ASP A 119 11.63 0.21 4.54
C ASP A 119 10.81 0.83 3.39
N ILE A 120 11.50 1.58 2.53
CA ILE A 120 10.88 2.25 1.39
C ILE A 120 10.69 1.21 0.28
N LEU A 121 9.45 0.76 0.09
CA LEU A 121 9.11 -0.24 -0.93
C LEU A 121 9.00 0.38 -2.33
N VAL A 122 8.38 1.56 -2.43
CA VAL A 122 8.10 2.27 -3.68
C VAL A 122 8.33 3.75 -3.47
N GLU A 123 8.98 4.39 -4.45
CA GLU A 123 9.18 5.83 -4.49
C GLU A 123 8.24 6.45 -5.50
N LEU A 124 7.58 7.54 -5.08
CA LEU A 124 6.70 8.35 -5.92
C LEU A 124 7.40 9.65 -6.28
N ASP A 125 7.09 10.20 -7.46
CA ASP A 125 7.61 11.51 -7.88
C ASP A 125 7.09 12.62 -6.93
N PRO A 126 7.98 13.33 -6.21
CA PRO A 126 7.58 14.37 -5.27
C PRO A 126 7.28 15.72 -5.94
N THR A 127 7.50 15.86 -7.25
CA THR A 127 7.47 17.17 -7.95
C THR A 127 6.15 17.91 -7.74
N ASP A 128 5.00 17.25 -7.92
CA ASP A 128 3.68 17.87 -7.74
C ASP A 128 3.44 18.30 -6.30
N ALA A 129 3.84 17.47 -5.33
CA ALA A 129 3.72 17.77 -3.91
C ALA A 129 4.62 18.96 -3.51
N GLN A 130 5.84 19.03 -4.04
CA GLN A 130 6.75 20.16 -3.82
C GLN A 130 6.22 21.45 -4.43
N GLN A 131 5.67 21.40 -5.65
CA GLN A 131 5.04 22.56 -6.27
C GLN A 131 3.83 23.04 -5.47
N ALA A 132 2.97 22.13 -5.01
CA ALA A 132 1.82 22.48 -4.18
C ALA A 132 2.27 23.12 -2.85
N PHE A 133 3.33 22.58 -2.24
CA PHE A 133 3.93 23.15 -1.03
C PHE A 133 4.47 24.56 -1.26
N GLN A 134 5.27 24.78 -2.31
CA GLN A 134 5.81 26.10 -2.66
C GLN A 134 4.71 27.13 -2.99
N ARG A 135 3.62 26.70 -3.64
CA ARG A 135 2.45 27.55 -3.88
C ARG A 135 1.79 27.95 -2.56
N ALA A 136 1.58 27.01 -1.65
CA ALA A 136 1.01 27.30 -0.33
C ALA A 136 1.90 28.23 0.50
N GLU A 137 3.22 28.07 0.43
CA GLU A 137 4.18 28.96 1.09
C GLU A 137 4.13 30.38 0.51
N THR A 138 4.04 30.50 -0.81
CA THR A 138 3.91 31.79 -1.49
C THR A 138 2.59 32.49 -1.14
N GLU A 139 1.50 31.74 -1.04
CA GLU A 139 0.18 32.26 -0.66
C GLU A 139 0.13 32.70 0.81
N LEU A 140 0.85 31.99 1.69
CA LEU A 140 1.05 32.45 3.05
C LEU A 140 1.85 33.76 3.07
N ALA A 141 2.92 33.86 2.29
CA ALA A 141 3.72 35.07 2.21
C ALA A 141 2.93 36.27 1.65
N SER A 142 2.07 36.07 0.66
CA SER A 142 1.19 37.13 0.12
C SER A 142 0.18 37.57 1.18
N SER A 143 -0.46 36.64 1.88
CA SER A 143 -1.40 36.91 2.96
C SER A 143 -0.77 37.71 4.11
N VAL A 144 0.43 37.32 4.55
CA VAL A 144 1.19 38.04 5.60
C VAL A 144 1.52 39.46 5.15
N ARG A 145 1.91 39.66 3.89
CA ARG A 145 2.16 41.01 3.34
C ARG A 145 0.89 41.84 3.32
N GLN A 146 -0.24 41.26 2.92
CA GLN A 146 -1.53 41.95 2.90
C GLN A 146 -1.94 42.38 4.32
N THR A 147 -1.83 41.51 5.32
CA THR A 147 -2.13 41.87 6.72
C THR A 147 -1.21 42.98 7.23
N ARG A 148 0.08 42.92 6.90
CA ARG A 148 1.02 44.01 7.23
C ARG A 148 0.62 45.33 6.57
N GLN A 149 0.22 45.30 5.31
CA GLN A 149 -0.25 46.50 4.61
C GLN A 149 -1.50 47.09 5.26
N LEU A 150 -2.49 46.26 5.60
CA LEU A 150 -3.69 46.70 6.32
C LEU A 150 -3.35 47.31 7.69
N THR A 151 -2.40 46.71 8.40
CA THR A 151 -1.92 47.23 9.69
C THR A 151 -1.24 48.60 9.53
N ILE A 152 -0.43 48.77 8.47
CA ILE A 152 0.21 50.06 8.16
C ILE A 152 -0.85 51.11 7.83
N ASN A 153 -1.85 50.77 7.01
CA ASN A 153 -2.95 51.67 6.67
C ASN A 153 -3.75 52.07 7.92
N SER A 154 -4.08 51.11 8.79
CA SER A 154 -4.76 51.36 10.07
C SER A 154 -3.97 52.35 10.95
N LYS A 155 -2.65 52.17 11.07
CA LYS A 155 -1.77 53.12 11.78
C LYS A 155 -1.76 54.51 11.13
N GLN A 156 -1.79 54.59 9.80
CA GLN A 156 -1.88 55.86 9.09
C GLN A 156 -3.19 56.60 9.39
N TYR A 157 -4.32 55.90 9.41
CA TYR A 157 -5.61 56.47 9.79
C TYR A 157 -5.63 56.93 11.26
N GLN A 158 -5.05 56.13 12.18
CA GLN A 158 -4.91 56.53 13.59
C GLN A 158 -4.08 57.81 13.74
N ALA A 159 -2.95 57.91 13.04
CA ALA A 159 -2.12 59.13 13.04
C ALA A 159 -2.89 60.34 12.46
N ASN A 160 -3.75 60.14 11.46
CA ASN A 160 -4.60 61.19 10.94
C ASN A 160 -5.62 61.69 11.98
N ILE A 161 -6.25 60.77 12.72
CA ILE A 161 -7.17 61.13 13.82
C ILE A 161 -6.44 61.95 14.89
N GLU A 162 -5.22 61.55 15.28
CA GLU A 162 -4.41 62.28 16.26
C GLU A 162 -4.04 63.69 15.77
N LEU A 163 -3.69 63.83 14.49
CA LEU A 163 -3.45 65.12 13.85
C LEU A 163 -4.70 66.02 13.91
N ARG A 164 -5.87 65.51 13.49
CA ARG A 164 -7.13 66.27 13.52
C ARG A 164 -7.59 66.61 14.94
N GLN A 165 -7.32 65.72 15.90
CA GLN A 165 -7.61 65.98 17.30
C GLN A 165 -6.75 67.13 17.84
N THR A 166 -5.48 67.18 17.44
CA THR A 166 -4.57 68.28 17.82
C THR A 166 -5.01 69.61 17.19
N GLU A 167 -5.44 69.60 15.93
CA GLU A 167 -6.01 70.78 15.27
C GLU A 167 -7.27 71.31 15.98
N LEU A 168 -8.17 70.41 16.41
CA LEU A 168 -9.34 70.78 17.21
C LEU A 168 -8.93 71.40 18.54
N ASN A 169 -8.00 70.79 19.27
CA ASN A 169 -7.54 71.29 20.56
C ASN A 169 -6.91 72.69 20.43
N LYS A 170 -6.16 72.93 19.36
CA LYS A 170 -5.60 74.24 19.03
C LYS A 170 -6.71 75.27 18.75
N ALA A 171 -7.66 74.93 17.87
CA ALA A 171 -8.79 75.82 17.54
C ALA A 171 -9.63 76.15 18.78
N GLN A 172 -9.84 75.18 19.68
CA GLN A 172 -10.55 75.38 20.93
C GLN A 172 -9.80 76.32 21.88
N SER A 173 -8.48 76.16 21.99
CA SER A 173 -7.64 77.04 22.80
C SER A 173 -7.63 78.48 22.26
N ASP A 174 -7.58 78.64 20.93
CA ASP A 174 -7.64 79.94 20.27
C ASP A 174 -9.02 80.59 20.45
N LEU A 175 -10.10 79.82 20.39
CA LEU A 175 -11.45 80.29 20.70
C LEU A 175 -11.53 80.79 22.14
N THR A 176 -11.08 80.01 23.13
CA THR A 176 -11.11 80.43 24.54
C THR A 176 -10.34 81.72 24.77
N ARG A 177 -9.18 81.90 24.12
CA ARG A 177 -8.40 83.14 24.19
C ARG A 177 -9.15 84.32 23.57
N ARG A 178 -9.76 84.13 22.40
CA ARG A 178 -10.52 85.17 21.69
C ARG A 178 -11.82 85.53 22.43
N GLU A 179 -12.52 84.56 23.01
CA GLU A 179 -13.71 84.82 23.83
C GLU A 179 -13.39 85.67 25.05
N ALA A 180 -12.27 85.40 25.74
CA ALA A 180 -11.82 86.24 26.85
C ALA A 180 -11.53 87.69 26.42
N LEU A 181 -10.88 87.88 25.26
CA LEU A 181 -10.60 89.20 24.70
C LEU A 181 -11.87 89.91 24.19
N GLY A 182 -12.83 89.16 23.64
CA GLY A 182 -14.12 89.67 23.18
C GLY A 182 -14.98 90.17 24.34
N ASN A 183 -14.98 89.43 25.46
CA ASN A 183 -15.65 89.86 26.70
C ASN A 183 -15.02 91.12 27.30
N ALA A 184 -13.72 91.33 27.09
CA ALA A 184 -13.01 92.55 27.45
C ALA A 184 -13.20 93.70 26.42
N ASN A 185 -14.06 93.52 25.40
CA ASN A 185 -14.26 94.44 24.27
C ASN A 185 -12.96 94.78 23.50
N ALA A 186 -11.94 93.94 23.58
CA ALA A 186 -10.64 94.17 22.93
C ALA A 186 -10.60 93.67 21.47
N ILE A 187 -11.59 92.86 21.06
CA ILE A 187 -11.75 92.37 19.67
C ILE A 187 -13.21 92.48 19.23
N GLY A 188 -13.43 92.54 17.91
CA GLY A 188 -14.78 92.56 17.33
C GLY A 188 -15.53 91.23 17.50
N ARG A 189 -16.87 91.28 17.51
CA ARG A 189 -17.73 90.08 17.59
C ARG A 189 -17.52 89.12 16.41
N GLU A 190 -17.17 89.66 15.24
CA GLU A 190 -16.84 88.88 14.04
C GLU A 190 -15.64 87.95 14.27
N GLU A 191 -14.59 88.42 14.94
CA GLU A 191 -13.39 87.62 15.22
C GLU A 191 -13.66 86.43 16.16
N VAL A 192 -14.61 86.59 17.09
CA VAL A 192 -15.08 85.50 17.95
C VAL A 192 -15.92 84.51 17.14
N GLN A 193 -16.77 85.01 16.24
CA GLN A 193 -17.60 84.15 15.40
C GLN A 193 -16.72 83.30 14.45
N HIS A 194 -15.73 83.90 13.79
CA HIS A 194 -14.75 83.17 12.99
C HIS A 194 -14.02 82.08 13.78
N ALA A 195 -13.69 82.33 15.05
CA ALA A 195 -13.06 81.32 15.91
C ALA A 195 -14.01 80.17 16.24
N ARG A 196 -15.31 80.43 16.42
CA ARG A 196 -16.32 79.38 16.62
C ARG A 196 -16.52 78.53 15.37
N ASP A 197 -16.58 79.17 14.21
CA ASP A 197 -16.71 78.49 12.93
C ASP A 197 -15.46 77.62 12.64
N ALA A 198 -14.26 78.09 13.03
CA ALA A 198 -13.03 77.31 12.96
C ALA A 198 -13.07 76.05 13.83
N VAL A 199 -13.59 76.13 15.06
CA VAL A 199 -13.78 74.95 15.93
C VAL A 199 -14.80 73.99 15.32
N ALA A 200 -15.92 74.50 14.80
CA ALA A 200 -16.94 73.67 14.15
C ALA A 200 -16.36 72.91 12.93
N SER A 201 -15.56 73.59 12.11
CA SER A 201 -14.86 72.99 10.96
C SER A 201 -13.83 71.93 11.37
N ALA A 202 -13.02 72.22 12.40
CA ALA A 202 -12.05 71.26 12.93
C ALA A 202 -12.73 70.00 13.51
N LYS A 203 -13.87 70.17 14.20
CA LYS A 203 -14.68 69.06 14.70
C LYS A 203 -15.27 68.20 13.59
N ALA A 204 -15.80 68.81 12.53
CA ALA A 204 -16.29 68.08 11.38
C ALA A 204 -15.15 67.29 10.69
N SER A 205 -13.97 67.89 10.57
CA SER A 205 -12.79 67.25 9.97
C SER A 205 -12.30 66.04 10.78
N LEU A 206 -12.31 66.13 12.11
CA LEU A 206 -12.01 64.99 12.99
C LEU A 206 -13.02 63.85 12.84
N GLU A 207 -14.30 64.19 12.74
CA GLU A 207 -15.35 63.17 12.57
C GLU A 207 -15.17 62.42 11.25
N VAL A 208 -14.87 63.12 10.15
CA VAL A 208 -14.54 62.49 8.87
C VAL A 208 -13.34 61.53 9.00
N ALA A 209 -12.29 61.93 9.70
CA ALA A 209 -11.12 61.07 9.92
C ALA A 209 -11.47 59.80 10.73
N LYS A 210 -12.36 59.91 11.73
CA LYS A 210 -12.86 58.76 12.50
C LYS A 210 -13.71 57.84 11.63
N GLN A 211 -14.59 58.38 10.80
CA GLN A 211 -15.41 57.59 9.89
C GLN A 211 -14.54 56.86 8.84
N GLN A 212 -13.47 57.49 8.36
CA GLN A 212 -12.49 56.83 7.47
C GLN A 212 -11.78 55.65 8.14
N TYR A 213 -11.45 55.76 9.43
CA TYR A 213 -10.87 54.64 10.19
C TYR A 213 -11.87 53.50 10.40
N LEU A 214 -13.14 53.81 10.65
CA LEU A 214 -14.19 52.80 10.85
C LEU A 214 -14.61 52.10 9.55
N ALA A 215 -14.48 52.78 8.42
CA ALA A 215 -14.83 52.24 7.10
C ALA A 215 -13.78 51.25 6.54
N ASN A 216 -12.61 51.14 7.18
CA ASN A 216 -11.48 50.33 6.72
C ASN A 216 -11.21 49.14 7.65
#